data_AF-A0A660N9W0-F1
#
_entry.id   AF-A0A660N9W0-F1
#
_cell.length_a   1.000
_cell.length_b   1.000
_cell.length_c   1.000
_cell.angle_alpha   90.00
_cell.angle_beta   90.00
_cell.angle_gamma   90.00
#
_symmetry.space_group_name_H-M   'P 1'
#
loop_
_entity.id
_entity.type
_entity.pdbx_description
1 polymer ?
#
loop_
_entity_poly.entity_id
_entity_poly.type
_entity_poly.pdbx_seq_one_letter_code
_entity_poly.pdbx_strand_id
1 'polypeptide(L)'
;DEDEVLLNFMYAQTSAMVTNCVKAIPLSQSDGQNILYHLHSHLDELLSKMKTLGEEMLCLSTPGFDLRSIQHETLYSRIYMS
;
A
#
# COMPACT_ATOMS: atom_id res chain seq x y z
N ASP A 1 -1.72 -4.84 -21.44
CA ASP A 1 -1.44 -3.39 -21.60
C ASP A 1 -0.51 -2.94 -20.47
N GLU A 2 0.31 -1.89 -20.61
CA GLU A 2 1.17 -1.40 -19.51
C GLU A 2 0.33 -1.00 -18.29
N ASP A 3 -0.77 -0.30 -18.55
CA ASP A 3 -1.73 0.13 -17.53
C ASP A 3 -2.31 -1.04 -16.74
N GLU A 4 -2.67 -2.10 -17.45
CA GLU A 4 -3.24 -3.31 -16.86
C GLU A 4 -2.24 -4.03 -15.95
N VAL A 5 -0.96 -4.06 -16.34
CA VAL A 5 0.10 -4.64 -15.51
C VAL A 5 0.30 -3.81 -14.24
N LEU A 6 0.33 -2.48 -14.37
CA LEU A 6 0.48 -1.56 -13.23
C LEU A 6 -0.70 -1.66 -12.27
N LEU A 7 -1.94 -1.67 -12.77
CA LEU A 7 -3.14 -1.81 -11.95
C LEU A 7 -3.16 -3.15 -11.19
N ASN A 8 -2.82 -4.25 -11.87
CA ASN A 8 -2.73 -5.56 -11.22
C ASN A 8 -1.67 -5.58 -10.11
N PHE A 9 -0.51 -4.97 -10.34
CA PHE A 9 0.53 -4.85 -9.33
C PHE A 9 0.05 -4.01 -8.14
N MET A 10 -0.52 -2.83 -8.39
CA MET A 10 -1.02 -1.93 -7.34
C MET A 10 -2.13 -2.58 -6.51
N TYR A 11 -3.06 -3.28 -7.15
CA TYR A 11 -4.12 -4.02 -6.47
C TYR A 11 -3.55 -5.15 -5.59
N ALA A 12 -2.60 -5.93 -6.09
CA ALA A 12 -1.97 -7.01 -5.33
C ALA A 12 -1.29 -6.48 -4.06
N GLN A 13 -0.53 -5.37 -4.16
CA GLN A 13 0.12 -4.75 -3.00
C GLN A 13 -0.91 -4.18 -2.00
N THR A 14 -1.95 -3.52 -2.52
CA THR A 14 -3.04 -2.96 -1.69
C THR A 14 -3.78 -4.06 -0.94
N SER A 15 -4.11 -5.17 -1.61
CA SER A 15 -4.74 -6.34 -1.02
C SER A 15 -3.90 -6.98 0.09
N ALA A 16 -2.57 -7.07 -0.11
CA ALA A 16 -1.66 -7.55 0.92
C ALA A 16 -1.65 -6.63 2.15
N MET A 17 -1.61 -5.30 1.95
CA MET A 17 -1.67 -4.32 3.03
C MET A 17 -3.01 -4.36 3.79
N VAL A 18 -4.15 -4.46 3.09
CA VAL A 18 -5.46 -4.60 3.73
C VAL A 18 -5.55 -5.90 4.52
N THR A 19 -5.02 -6.99 3.99
CA THR A 19 -4.94 -8.28 4.70
C THR A 19 -4.12 -8.16 6.00
N ASN A 20 -3.04 -7.37 5.98
CA ASN A 20 -2.28 -7.08 7.19
C ASN A 20 -3.10 -6.28 8.20
N CYS A 21 -3.85 -5.26 7.77
CA CYS A 21 -4.76 -4.53 8.65
C CYS A 21 -5.81 -5.45 9.29
N VAL A 22 -6.43 -6.34 8.49
CA VAL A 22 -7.41 -7.32 8.97
C VAL A 22 -6.81 -8.20 10.08
N LYS A 23 -5.55 -8.63 9.96
CA LYS A 23 -4.89 -9.51 10.93
C LYS A 23 -4.34 -8.76 12.14
N ALA A 24 -3.70 -7.61 11.93
CA ALA A 24 -2.95 -6.89 12.96
C ALA A 24 -3.83 -5.91 13.78
N ILE A 25 -4.90 -5.35 13.19
CA ILE A 25 -5.87 -4.45 13.84
C ILE A 25 -7.16 -5.18 14.29
N PRO A 26 -7.20 -6.51 14.18
CA PRO A 26 -8.40 -7.35 14.04
C PRO A 26 -9.65 -6.71 13.39
N LEU A 27 -9.62 -6.42 12.09
CA LEU A 27 -10.82 -6.02 11.34
C LEU A 27 -11.62 -7.25 10.89
N SER A 28 -12.91 -7.08 10.58
CA SER A 28 -13.68 -8.17 9.95
C SER A 28 -13.26 -8.35 8.49
N GLN A 29 -13.50 -9.55 7.93
CA GLN A 29 -13.25 -9.80 6.50
C GLN A 29 -14.11 -8.88 5.62
N SER A 30 -15.35 -8.60 6.04
CA SER A 30 -16.24 -7.66 5.35
C SER A 30 -15.69 -6.24 5.36
N ASP A 31 -15.08 -5.79 6.46
CA ASP A 31 -14.40 -4.49 6.51
C ASP A 31 -13.21 -4.45 5.56
N GLY A 32 -12.43 -5.53 5.47
CA GLY A 32 -11.36 -5.65 4.50
C GLY A 32 -11.85 -5.50 3.05
N GLN A 33 -12.96 -6.14 2.69
CA GLN A 33 -13.57 -5.99 1.37
C GLN A 33 -14.11 -4.57 1.12
N ASN A 34 -14.75 -3.95 2.12
CA ASN A 34 -15.21 -2.57 2.02
C ASN A 34 -14.05 -1.60 1.79
N ILE A 35 -12.93 -1.78 2.50
CA ILE A 35 -11.73 -0.97 2.30
C ILE A 35 -11.20 -1.14 0.87
N LEU A 36 -11.07 -2.37 0.38
CA LEU A 36 -10.60 -2.62 -0.99
C LEU A 36 -11.51 -2.01 -2.05
N TYR A 37 -12.83 -2.10 -1.86
CA TYR A 37 -13.81 -1.49 -2.75
C TYR A 37 -13.62 0.02 -2.85
N HIS A 38 -13.44 0.71 -1.72
CA HIS A 38 -13.22 2.16 -1.71
C HIS A 38 -11.83 2.57 -2.22
N LEU A 39 -10.81 1.72 -2.06
CA LEU A 39 -9.48 1.98 -2.60
C LEU A 39 -9.40 1.80 -4.12
N HIS A 40 -10.32 1.04 -4.73
CA HIS A 40 -10.29 0.77 -6.17
C HIS A 40 -10.27 2.06 -7.00
N SER A 41 -11.14 3.04 -6.70
CA SER A 41 -11.14 4.33 -7.41
C SER A 41 -9.85 5.12 -7.24
N HIS A 42 -9.18 4.97 -6.10
CA HIS A 42 -7.90 5.64 -5.84
C HIS A 42 -6.76 5.02 -6.67
N LEU A 43 -6.85 3.75 -7.05
CA LEU A 43 -5.84 3.11 -7.90
C LEU A 43 -5.84 3.71 -9.31
N ASP A 44 -7.02 3.98 -9.87
CA ASP A 44 -7.17 4.60 -11.19
C ASP A 44 -6.64 6.05 -11.22
N GLU A 45 -6.92 6.81 -10.15
CA GLU A 45 -6.40 8.17 -9.97
C GLU A 45 -4.86 8.16 -9.84
N LEU A 46 -4.32 7.22 -9.08
CA LEU A 46 -2.88 7.05 -8.91
C LEU A 46 -2.19 6.64 -10.21
N LEU A 47 -2.78 5.73 -11.00
CA LEU A 47 -2.27 5.35 -12.32
C LEU A 47 -2.21 6.59 -13.24
N SER A 48 -3.29 7.35 -13.28
CA SER A 48 -3.37 8.59 -14.08
C SER A 48 -2.30 9.59 -13.66
N LYS A 49 -2.08 9.74 -12.35
CA LYS A 49 -1.04 10.61 -11.80
C LYS A 49 0.36 10.12 -12.16
N MET A 50 0.66 8.82 -12.00
CA MET A 50 1.98 8.24 -12.28
C MET A 50 2.45 8.52 -13.70
N LYS A 51 1.54 8.50 -14.68
CA LYS A 51 1.84 8.83 -16.09
C LYS A 51 2.30 10.27 -16.32
N THR A 52 2.09 11.16 -15.36
CA THR A 52 2.45 12.58 -15.45
C THR A 52 3.70 12.93 -14.64
N LEU A 53 4.23 11.99 -13.85
CA LEU A 53 5.42 12.21 -13.03
C LEU A 53 6.69 12.01 -13.86
N GLY A 54 7.67 12.89 -13.67
CA GLY A 54 9.00 12.73 -14.26
C GLY A 54 9.93 11.88 -13.39
N GLU A 55 11.11 11.59 -13.94
CA GLU A 55 12.15 10.79 -13.27
C GLU A 55 12.69 11.46 -12.01
N GLU A 56 12.62 12.79 -11.90
CA GLU A 56 13.01 13.54 -10.70
C GLU A 56 12.19 13.19 -9.45
N MET A 57 11.02 12.57 -9.66
CA MET A 57 10.14 12.12 -8.58
C MET A 57 10.49 10.69 -8.10
N LEU A 58 11.43 10.02 -8.76
CA LEU A 58 11.89 8.69 -8.38
C LEU A 58 12.58 8.73 -7.01
N CYS A 59 12.22 7.80 -6.13
CA CYS A 59 12.79 7.68 -4.78
C CYS A 59 12.60 8.92 -3.88
N LEU A 60 11.54 9.72 -4.11
CA LEU A 60 11.14 10.74 -3.15
C LEU A 60 10.88 10.13 -1.78
N SER A 61 11.44 10.74 -0.74
CA SER A 61 11.30 10.27 0.63
C SER A 61 9.86 10.41 1.12
N THR A 62 9.47 9.46 1.96
CA THR A 62 8.23 9.49 2.73
C THR A 62 8.56 9.51 4.21
N PRO A 63 8.90 10.67 4.82
CA PRO A 63 9.56 10.72 6.13
C PRO A 63 8.82 9.96 7.24
N GLY A 64 7.48 9.98 7.19
CA GLY A 64 6.65 9.23 8.14
C GLY A 64 6.81 7.71 7.99
N PHE A 65 6.78 7.19 6.77
CA PHE A 65 6.98 5.76 6.51
C PHE A 65 8.43 5.35 6.79
N ASP A 66 9.40 6.14 6.34
CA ASP A 66 10.83 5.88 6.57
C ASP A 66 11.11 5.72 8.07
N LEU A 67 10.59 6.64 8.90
CA LEU A 67 10.75 6.56 10.35
C LEU A 67 10.05 5.33 10.96
N ARG A 68 8.84 4.98 10.51
CA ARG A 68 8.13 3.79 11.01
C ARG A 68 8.84 2.49 10.64
N SER A 69 9.42 2.41 9.44
CA SER A 69 10.23 1.28 9.01
C SER A 69 11.49 1.14 9.87
N ILE A 70 12.19 2.23 10.17
CA ILE A 70 13.36 2.21 11.08
C ILE A 70 12.92 1.77 12.50
N GLN A 71 11.80 2.28 12.99
CA GLN A 71 11.27 1.89 14.30
C GLN A 71 10.90 0.40 14.36
N HIS A 72 10.40 -0.17 13.25
CA HIS A 72 10.04 -1.59 13.16
C HIS A 72 11.21 -2.52 13.52
N GLU A 73 12.45 -2.12 13.23
CA GLU A 73 13.67 -2.88 13.57
C GLU A 73 13.85 -3.08 15.08
N THR A 74 13.28 -2.20 15.89
CA THR A 74 13.45 -2.15 17.35
C THR A 74 12.21 -2.58 18.14
N LEU A 75 11.16 -3.07 17.46
CA LEU A 75 9.97 -3.58 18.13
C LEU A 75 10.29 -4.83 18.96
N TYR A 76 9.98 -4.77 20.26
CA TYR A 76 10.15 -5.91 21.16
C TYR A 76 9.37 -7.15 20.69
N SER A 77 8.12 -6.95 20.27
CA SER A 77 7.26 -7.98 19.69
C SER A 77 6.94 -7.64 18.25
N ARG A 78 7.34 -8.50 17.31
CA ARG A 78 7.05 -8.35 15.87
C ARG A 78 6.56 -9.67 15.29
N ILE A 79 5.53 -9.58 14.44
CA ILE A 79 4.93 -10.71 13.72
C ILE A 79 5.17 -10.63 12.20
N TYR A 80 5.74 -9.51 11.75
CA TYR A 80 6.16 -9.26 10.36
C TYR A 80 7.68 -9.05 10.33
N MET A 81 8.27 -9.27 9.16
CA MET A 81 9.71 -9.08 8.96
C MET A 81 10.08 -7.60 8.80
N SER A 82 9.15 -6.79 8.28
CA SER A 82 9.27 -5.36 7.98
C SER A 82 7.92 -4.66 8.12
#